data_AF-A0A7V9N7S2-F1
#
_entry.id   AF-A0A7V9N7S2-F1
#
_cell.length_a   1.000
_cell.length_b   1.000
_cell.length_c   1.000
_cell.angle_alpha   90.00
_cell.angle_beta   90.00
_cell.angle_gamma   90.00
#
_symmetry.space_group_name_H-M   'P 1'
#
loop_
_entity.id
_entity.type
_entity.pdbx_description
1 polymer ?
#
loop_
_entity_poly.entity_id
_entity_poly.type
_entity_poly.pdbx_seq_one_letter_code
_entity_poly.pdbx_strand_id
1 'polypeptide(L)'
;MSQKPEEYLERKVRQTLDRIPGYRGYRLKEERRDADRRVRAAVADAYAVELTRVERIGRDLANDRRLGEISAVERASQSIRHYIDRVRAATPGYGGLFGDRDIDGVALDQLRLFDEGLLLGVDELRPSIDRLEKDFAAGNPLAPGASEAAATIETQLARFDRRHEVIDTGIALSRENVLALLQPMAELIPAEAFSARPGDAISILGDDFLVDAMIDVDGRPHSFRVFRIARDPEEWLMVGREPSQPNVRMSPVDAPESGTTIPGDSLRQQSAGTGDGEVVSDREPSGLRAVRYALLDDPDDPERFGLILDWDGVRQAFVGRRIEPIDVEVFRRADPAH
;
A
#
# COMPACT_ATOMS: atom_id res chain seq x y z
N MET A 1 -14.37 -6.37 17.51
CA MET A 1 -13.43 -5.29 17.86
C MET A 1 -12.45 -5.09 16.71
N SER A 2 -12.65 -4.06 15.87
CA SER A 2 -11.64 -3.68 14.86
C SER A 2 -10.52 -2.98 15.59
N GLN A 3 -9.28 -3.32 15.27
CA GLN A 3 -8.17 -2.44 15.59
C GLN A 3 -8.05 -1.45 14.44
N LYS A 4 -7.85 -0.17 14.77
CA LYS A 4 -7.66 0.90 13.79
C LYS A 4 -6.55 0.51 12.79
N PRO A 5 -6.55 1.00 11.54
CA PRO A 5 -5.51 0.65 10.56
C PRO A 5 -4.12 1.05 11.05
N GLU A 6 -4.05 2.19 11.73
CA GLU A 6 -2.87 2.67 12.44
C GLU A 6 -2.44 1.69 13.53
N GLU A 7 -3.38 1.17 14.34
CA GLU A 7 -3.09 0.15 15.35
C GLU A 7 -2.69 -1.20 14.72
N TYR A 8 -3.24 -1.57 13.56
CA TYR A 8 -2.87 -2.78 12.83
C TYR A 8 -1.46 -2.66 12.24
N LEU A 9 -1.14 -1.52 11.62
CA LEU A 9 0.20 -1.16 11.16
C LEU A 9 1.14 -1.13 12.34
N GLU A 10 0.90 -0.28 13.34
CA GLU A 10 1.66 -0.21 14.58
C GLU A 10 1.84 -1.58 15.23
N ARG A 11 0.84 -2.47 15.19
CA ARG A 11 0.93 -3.83 15.72
C ARG A 11 1.76 -4.76 14.83
N LYS A 12 1.55 -4.82 13.51
CA LYS A 12 2.36 -5.64 12.58
C LYS A 12 3.82 -5.18 12.64
N VAL A 13 4.01 -3.87 12.74
CA VAL A 13 5.28 -3.17 12.81
C VAL A 13 5.98 -3.39 14.15
N ARG A 14 5.26 -3.20 15.27
CA ARG A 14 5.76 -3.53 16.62
C ARG A 14 6.07 -5.01 16.72
N GLN A 15 5.25 -5.89 16.15
CA GLN A 15 5.56 -7.32 16.05
C GLN A 15 6.85 -7.59 15.26
N THR A 16 7.13 -6.85 14.17
CA THR A 16 8.36 -7.03 13.39
C THR A 16 9.59 -6.54 14.17
N LEU A 17 9.53 -5.37 14.80
CA LEU A 17 10.62 -4.85 15.62
C LEU A 17 10.83 -5.66 16.91
N ASP A 18 9.76 -6.12 17.56
CA ASP A 18 9.80 -6.93 18.78
C ASP A 18 10.38 -8.34 18.52
N ARG A 19 10.36 -8.81 17.27
CA ARG A 19 11.04 -10.06 16.87
C ARG A 19 12.55 -9.93 16.79
N ILE A 20 13.09 -8.71 16.77
CA ILE A 20 14.55 -8.49 16.72
C ILE A 20 15.12 -8.80 18.12
N PRO A 21 15.97 -9.83 18.27
CA PRO A 21 16.45 -10.25 19.58
C PRO A 21 17.24 -9.14 20.29
N GLY A 22 16.78 -8.78 21.49
CA GLY A 22 17.42 -7.75 22.31
C GLY A 22 17.16 -6.30 21.87
N TYR A 23 16.23 -6.07 20.93
CA TYR A 23 15.72 -4.73 20.64
C TYR A 23 14.79 -4.27 21.76
N ARG A 24 15.02 -3.08 22.30
CA ARG A 24 14.19 -2.44 23.36
C ARG A 24 13.71 -1.04 22.98
N GLY A 25 13.87 -0.67 21.71
CA GLY A 25 13.60 0.68 21.21
C GLY A 25 14.68 1.71 21.58
N TYR A 26 14.40 2.98 21.24
CA TYR A 26 15.36 4.09 21.38
C TYR A 26 15.20 4.90 22.68
N ARG A 27 14.45 4.39 23.67
CA ARG A 27 14.09 5.15 24.87
C ARG A 27 15.30 5.43 25.76
N LEU A 28 16.16 4.44 25.97
CA LEU A 28 17.35 4.56 26.80
C LEU A 28 18.55 4.99 25.95
N LYS A 29 19.10 6.17 26.24
CA LYS A 29 20.23 6.78 25.51
C LYS A 29 21.42 5.83 25.33
N GLU A 30 21.74 5.06 26.37
CA GLU A 30 22.83 4.07 26.38
C GLU A 30 22.57 2.89 25.42
N GLU A 31 21.31 2.54 25.17
CA GLU A 31 20.91 1.40 24.35
C GLU A 31 20.65 1.77 22.87
N ARG A 32 20.54 3.07 22.53
CA ARG A 32 20.14 3.54 21.19
C ARG A 32 21.03 3.04 20.06
N ARG A 33 22.35 3.04 20.27
CA ARG A 33 23.33 2.60 19.26
C ARG A 33 23.23 1.10 19.01
N ASP A 34 22.98 0.34 20.06
CA ASP A 34 22.82 -1.10 19.94
C ASP A 34 21.46 -1.44 19.32
N ALA A 35 20.41 -0.68 19.62
CA ALA A 35 19.11 -0.78 18.95
C ALA A 35 19.23 -0.52 17.43
N ASP A 36 19.88 0.58 17.02
CA ASP A 36 20.14 0.90 15.61
C ASP A 36 20.89 -0.22 14.90
N ARG A 37 21.98 -0.71 15.52
CA ARG A 37 22.79 -1.79 14.94
C ARG A 37 21.98 -3.05 14.72
N ARG A 38 21.13 -3.43 15.68
CA ARG A 38 20.27 -4.61 15.59
C ARG A 38 19.23 -4.46 14.49
N VAL A 39 18.59 -3.29 14.37
CA VAL A 39 17.63 -3.03 13.29
C VAL A 39 18.31 -3.13 11.93
N ARG A 40 19.46 -2.47 11.74
CA ARG A 40 20.19 -2.54 10.47
C ARG A 40 20.62 -3.96 10.11
N ALA A 41 21.06 -4.74 11.10
CA ALA A 41 21.35 -6.16 10.88
C ALA A 41 20.11 -6.92 10.40
N ALA A 42 18.96 -6.74 11.07
CA ALA A 42 17.72 -7.39 10.69
C ALA A 42 17.23 -6.99 9.28
N VAL A 43 17.32 -5.71 8.93
CA VAL A 43 17.01 -5.22 7.57
C VAL A 43 17.94 -5.89 6.56
N ALA A 44 19.26 -5.82 6.77
CA ALA A 44 20.23 -6.41 5.85
C ALA A 44 20.02 -7.91 5.65
N ASP A 45 19.71 -8.64 6.73
CA ASP A 45 19.47 -10.08 6.67
C ASP A 45 18.17 -10.42 5.93
N ALA A 46 17.12 -9.62 6.09
CA ALA A 46 15.88 -9.80 5.34
C ALA A 46 16.08 -9.62 3.83
N TYR A 47 16.83 -8.61 3.40
CA TYR A 47 17.15 -8.40 1.98
C TYR A 47 18.15 -9.45 1.45
N ALA A 48 19.04 -10.00 2.29
CA ALA A 48 19.96 -11.06 1.88
C ALA A 48 19.24 -12.37 1.50
N VAL A 49 18.10 -12.67 2.14
CA VAL A 49 17.23 -13.79 1.74
C VAL A 49 16.73 -13.58 0.31
N GLU A 50 16.24 -12.38 0.00
CA GLU A 50 15.74 -12.03 -1.32
C GLU A 50 16.86 -11.97 -2.38
N LEU A 51 18.05 -11.46 -2.04
CA LEU A 51 19.24 -11.49 -2.91
C LEU A 51 19.59 -12.92 -3.34
N THR A 52 19.56 -13.87 -2.39
CA THR A 52 19.86 -15.29 -2.65
C THR A 52 18.93 -15.88 -3.72
N ARG A 53 17.66 -15.45 -3.74
CA ARG A 53 16.67 -15.87 -4.74
C ARG A 53 17.02 -15.35 -6.13
N VAL A 54 17.39 -14.08 -6.24
CA VAL A 54 17.80 -13.45 -7.51
C VAL A 54 19.10 -14.06 -8.05
N GLU A 55 20.10 -14.25 -7.19
CA GLU A 55 21.39 -14.87 -7.57
C GLU A 55 21.22 -16.31 -8.05
N ARG A 56 20.24 -17.05 -7.52
CA ARG A 56 19.89 -18.39 -8.00
C ARG A 56 19.45 -18.37 -9.46
N ILE A 57 18.59 -17.41 -9.85
CA ILE A 57 18.17 -17.23 -11.25
C ILE A 57 19.39 -16.93 -12.14
N GLY A 58 20.29 -16.06 -11.70
CA GLY A 58 21.52 -15.74 -12.43
C GLY A 58 22.40 -16.96 -12.68
N ARG A 59 22.59 -17.80 -11.66
CA ARG A 59 23.33 -19.08 -11.78
C ARG A 59 22.66 -20.04 -12.76
N ASP A 60 21.34 -20.18 -12.69
CA ASP A 60 20.62 -21.09 -13.56
C ASP A 60 20.66 -20.62 -15.03
N LEU A 61 20.53 -19.31 -15.30
CA LEU A 61 20.72 -18.71 -16.63
C LEU A 61 22.13 -18.97 -17.19
N ALA A 62 23.16 -18.91 -16.36
CA ALA A 62 24.54 -19.20 -16.76
C ALA A 62 24.71 -20.68 -17.15
N ASN A 63 24.14 -21.59 -16.36
CA ASN A 63 24.14 -23.02 -16.65
C ASN A 63 23.41 -23.35 -17.97
N ASP A 64 22.31 -22.65 -18.24
CA ASP A 64 21.50 -22.80 -19.45
C ASP A 64 22.08 -22.05 -20.67
N ARG A 65 23.21 -21.35 -20.51
CA ARG A 65 23.85 -20.52 -21.56
C ARG A 65 22.96 -19.39 -22.10
N ARG A 66 21.98 -18.91 -21.31
CA ARG A 66 21.06 -17.80 -21.66
C ARG A 66 21.67 -16.43 -21.35
N LEU A 67 22.83 -16.15 -21.95
CA LEU A 67 23.65 -14.97 -21.64
C LEU A 67 22.99 -13.62 -22.00
N GLY A 68 22.00 -13.61 -22.89
CA GLY A 68 21.27 -12.38 -23.24
C GLY A 68 20.44 -11.83 -22.07
N GLU A 69 19.97 -12.70 -21.19
CA GLU A 69 19.02 -12.36 -20.11
C GLU A 69 19.73 -12.16 -18.77
N ILE A 70 20.95 -12.69 -18.63
CA ILE A 70 21.73 -12.63 -17.37
C ILE A 70 22.00 -11.19 -16.92
N SER A 71 22.20 -10.26 -17.86
CA SER A 71 22.61 -8.89 -17.54
C SER A 71 21.56 -8.13 -16.72
N ALA A 72 20.26 -8.39 -16.92
CA ALA A 72 19.20 -7.73 -16.17
C ALA A 72 19.13 -8.25 -14.73
N VAL A 73 19.23 -9.57 -14.56
CA VAL A 73 19.24 -10.23 -13.24
C VAL A 73 20.48 -9.83 -12.43
N GLU A 74 21.64 -9.76 -13.07
CA GLU A 74 22.88 -9.29 -12.43
C GLU A 74 22.76 -7.85 -11.93
N ARG A 75 22.19 -6.93 -12.72
CA ARG A 75 21.93 -5.55 -12.26
C ARG A 75 21.04 -5.51 -11.02
N ALA A 76 19.93 -6.25 -11.02
CA ALA A 76 19.04 -6.32 -9.86
C ALA A 76 19.78 -6.86 -8.62
N SER A 77 20.52 -7.97 -8.76
CA SER A 77 21.29 -8.56 -7.67
C SER A 77 22.35 -7.59 -7.12
N GLN A 78 23.02 -6.84 -7.99
CA GLN A 78 24.03 -5.86 -7.60
C GLN A 78 23.40 -4.67 -6.87
N SER A 79 22.22 -4.20 -7.28
CA SER A 79 21.48 -3.15 -6.54
C SER A 79 21.12 -3.62 -5.13
N ILE A 80 20.54 -4.83 -5.00
CA ILE A 80 20.18 -5.39 -3.68
C ILE A 80 21.42 -5.54 -2.80
N ARG A 81 22.53 -6.07 -3.35
CA ARG A 81 23.80 -6.21 -2.64
C ARG A 81 24.36 -4.87 -2.18
N HIS A 82 24.33 -3.86 -3.06
CA HIS A 82 24.77 -2.50 -2.72
C HIS A 82 23.97 -1.92 -1.54
N TYR A 83 22.65 -2.10 -1.55
CA TYR A 83 21.79 -1.67 -0.44
C TYR A 83 22.15 -2.38 0.87
N ILE A 84 22.27 -3.71 0.85
CA ILE A 84 22.68 -4.52 2.01
C ILE A 84 24.02 -4.03 2.58
N ASP A 85 25.01 -3.81 1.72
CA ASP A 85 26.34 -3.35 2.12
C ASP A 85 26.28 -1.97 2.76
N ARG A 86 25.49 -1.03 2.20
CA ARG A 86 25.31 0.31 2.79
C ARG A 86 24.61 0.25 4.16
N VAL A 87 23.56 -0.56 4.30
CA VAL A 87 22.84 -0.74 5.57
C VAL A 87 23.77 -1.32 6.65
N ARG A 88 24.61 -2.31 6.31
CA ARG A 88 25.57 -2.92 7.24
C ARG A 88 26.70 -1.98 7.61
N ALA A 89 27.28 -1.29 6.63
CA ALA A 89 28.45 -0.43 6.81
C ALA A 89 28.14 0.90 7.52
N ALA A 90 26.89 1.35 7.50
CA ALA A 90 26.50 2.57 8.18
C ALA A 90 26.89 2.52 9.66
N THR A 91 27.78 3.42 10.05
CA THR A 91 28.25 3.54 11.43
C THR A 91 27.79 4.89 11.93
N PRO A 92 27.00 4.97 13.00
CA PRO A 92 26.62 6.26 13.53
C PRO A 92 27.85 7.00 14.09
N GLY A 93 27.98 8.28 13.78
CA GLY A 93 28.94 9.15 14.43
C GLY A 93 28.65 9.34 15.92
N TYR A 94 29.56 10.00 16.65
CA TYR A 94 29.36 10.37 18.06
C TYR A 94 28.47 11.61 18.26
N GLY A 95 27.90 12.16 17.17
CA GLY A 95 27.03 13.34 17.15
C GLY A 95 25.54 13.01 16.95
N GLY A 96 24.71 14.03 16.70
CA GLY A 96 23.30 13.87 16.36
C GLY A 96 22.44 13.17 17.44
N LEU A 97 21.58 12.24 17.00
CA LEU A 97 20.65 11.45 17.85
C LEU A 97 21.32 10.56 18.90
N PHE A 98 22.63 10.34 18.80
CA PHE A 98 23.39 9.52 19.75
C PHE A 98 24.43 10.32 20.53
N GLY A 99 24.35 11.65 20.48
CA GLY A 99 25.20 12.57 21.24
C GLY A 99 24.68 12.82 22.65
N ASP A 100 25.45 13.60 23.43
CA ASP A 100 25.14 13.81 24.85
C ASP A 100 24.07 14.85 25.17
N ARG A 101 23.62 15.60 24.15
CA ARG A 101 22.64 16.69 24.25
C ARG A 101 21.22 16.19 24.49
N ASP A 102 20.35 17.06 24.99
CA ASP A 102 18.90 16.81 24.99
C ASP A 102 18.41 16.66 23.54
N ILE A 103 17.63 15.62 23.31
CA ILE A 103 17.24 15.18 21.96
C ILE A 103 15.74 15.35 21.80
N ASP A 104 15.34 15.76 20.61
CA ASP A 104 13.95 15.83 20.22
C ASP A 104 13.30 14.44 20.22
N GLY A 105 12.24 14.27 21.04
CA GLY A 105 11.43 13.06 21.06
C GLY A 105 10.82 12.76 19.69
N VAL A 106 10.47 13.79 18.92
CA VAL A 106 9.92 13.66 17.57
C VAL A 106 10.92 13.03 16.61
N ALA A 107 12.20 13.37 16.74
CA ALA A 107 13.25 12.78 15.90
C ALA A 107 13.51 11.31 16.24
N LEU A 108 13.35 10.92 17.51
CA LEU A 108 13.41 9.51 17.92
C LEU A 108 12.20 8.71 17.43
N ASP A 109 11.01 9.31 17.43
CA ASP A 109 9.80 8.71 16.87
C ASP A 109 9.90 8.56 15.35
N GLN A 110 10.46 9.55 14.65
CA GLN A 110 10.74 9.45 13.22
C GLN A 110 11.78 8.38 12.88
N LEU A 111 12.85 8.28 13.68
CA LEU A 111 13.83 7.22 13.50
C LEU A 111 13.17 5.83 13.60
N ARG A 112 12.27 5.68 14.57
CA ARG A 112 11.44 4.47 14.67
C ARG A 112 10.62 4.29 13.39
N LEU A 113 9.86 5.28 12.91
CA LEU A 113 9.08 5.16 11.66
C LEU A 113 9.93 4.77 10.43
N PHE A 114 11.14 5.32 10.30
CA PHE A 114 12.06 4.94 9.22
C PHE A 114 12.50 3.48 9.34
N ASP A 115 12.87 3.01 10.53
CA ASP A 115 13.25 1.61 10.75
C ASP A 115 12.14 0.64 10.36
N GLU A 116 10.91 1.00 10.70
CA GLU A 116 9.71 0.25 10.36
C GLU A 116 9.53 0.16 8.85
N GLY A 117 9.73 1.28 8.16
CA GLY A 117 9.59 1.31 6.70
C GLY A 117 10.69 0.57 5.96
N LEU A 118 11.91 0.51 6.49
CA LEU A 118 12.99 -0.28 5.90
C LEU A 118 12.73 -1.80 6.06
N LEU A 119 12.20 -2.22 7.21
CA LEU A 119 11.83 -3.61 7.45
C LEU A 119 10.64 -4.06 6.60
N LEU A 120 9.63 -3.19 6.43
CA LEU A 120 8.49 -3.47 5.56
C LEU A 120 8.84 -3.35 4.07
N GLY A 121 9.89 -2.59 3.71
CA GLY A 121 10.36 -2.48 2.33
C GLY A 121 10.75 -3.83 1.68
N VAL A 122 11.07 -4.86 2.48
CA VAL A 122 11.29 -6.21 1.93
C VAL A 122 9.98 -6.80 1.34
N ASP A 123 8.82 -6.47 1.92
CA ASP A 123 7.52 -6.89 1.41
C ASP A 123 7.19 -6.17 0.09
N GLU A 124 7.72 -4.97 -0.14
CA GLU A 124 7.62 -4.25 -1.42
C GLU A 124 8.52 -4.87 -2.51
N LEU A 125 9.69 -5.41 -2.11
CA LEU A 125 10.62 -6.05 -3.04
C LEU A 125 10.13 -7.42 -3.51
N ARG A 126 9.50 -8.21 -2.62
CA ARG A 126 9.09 -9.59 -2.87
C ARG A 126 8.26 -9.80 -4.15
N PRO A 127 7.21 -9.01 -4.44
CA PRO A 127 6.41 -9.19 -5.65
C PRO A 127 7.23 -9.15 -6.95
N SER A 128 8.22 -8.24 -7.04
CA SER A 128 9.09 -8.13 -8.21
C SER A 128 9.99 -9.38 -8.38
N ILE A 129 10.45 -9.96 -7.27
CA ILE A 129 11.25 -11.20 -7.26
C ILE A 129 10.38 -12.42 -7.56
N ASP A 130 9.17 -12.50 -7.00
CA ASP A 130 8.21 -13.57 -7.28
C ASP A 130 7.85 -13.60 -8.77
N ARG A 131 7.64 -12.41 -9.36
CA ARG A 131 7.44 -12.26 -10.80
C ARG A 131 8.67 -12.72 -11.58
N LEU A 132 9.87 -12.31 -11.18
CA LEU A 132 11.11 -12.71 -11.83
C LEU A 132 11.31 -14.23 -11.83
N GLU A 133 11.04 -14.90 -10.71
CA GLU A 133 11.08 -16.36 -10.60
C GLU A 133 10.04 -17.04 -11.50
N LYS A 134 8.81 -16.50 -11.53
CA LYS A 134 7.73 -16.99 -12.39
C LYS A 134 8.06 -16.85 -13.88
N ASP A 135 8.56 -15.69 -14.28
CA ASP A 135 8.96 -15.41 -15.66
C ASP A 135 10.14 -16.27 -16.08
N PHE A 136 11.10 -16.52 -15.19
CA PHE A 136 12.20 -17.45 -15.43
C PHE A 136 11.72 -18.87 -15.68
N ALA A 137 10.83 -19.38 -14.83
CA ALA A 137 10.25 -20.72 -14.98
C ALA A 137 9.42 -20.87 -16.27
N ALA A 138 8.77 -19.79 -16.72
CA ALA A 138 7.97 -19.77 -17.93
C ALA A 138 8.79 -19.51 -19.22
N GLY A 139 10.07 -19.16 -19.10
CA GLY A 139 10.88 -18.74 -20.25
C GLY A 139 10.51 -17.36 -20.80
N ASN A 140 9.85 -16.52 -20.01
CA ASN A 140 9.48 -15.16 -20.37
C ASN A 140 10.66 -14.17 -20.22
N PRO A 141 10.58 -12.99 -20.84
CA PRO A 141 11.57 -11.93 -20.65
C PRO A 141 11.70 -11.50 -19.18
N LEU A 142 12.93 -11.52 -18.66
CA LEU A 142 13.22 -11.20 -17.26
C LEU A 142 13.45 -9.71 -16.97
N ALA A 143 13.68 -8.92 -18.01
CA ALA A 143 14.04 -7.51 -17.86
C ALA A 143 13.01 -6.65 -17.10
N PRO A 144 11.67 -6.81 -17.30
CA PRO A 144 10.69 -6.03 -16.57
C PRO A 144 10.75 -6.25 -15.05
N GLY A 145 10.67 -7.51 -14.59
CA GLY A 145 10.72 -7.83 -13.16
C GLY A 145 12.06 -7.44 -12.51
N ALA A 146 13.17 -7.60 -13.23
CA ALA A 146 14.49 -7.18 -12.73
C ALA A 146 14.62 -5.65 -12.60
N SER A 147 14.06 -4.89 -13.54
CA SER A 147 14.02 -3.42 -13.47
C SER A 147 13.11 -2.93 -12.34
N GLU A 148 11.97 -3.58 -12.14
CA GLU A 148 11.07 -3.29 -11.01
C GLU A 148 11.78 -3.52 -9.67
N ALA A 149 12.47 -4.65 -9.50
CA ALA A 149 13.26 -4.93 -8.30
C ALA A 149 14.34 -3.87 -8.05
N ALA A 150 15.05 -3.45 -9.11
CA ALA A 150 16.07 -2.40 -9.01
C ALA A 150 15.47 -1.04 -8.59
N ALA A 151 14.33 -0.66 -9.17
CA ALA A 151 13.62 0.57 -8.82
C ALA A 151 13.14 0.56 -7.35
N THR A 152 12.61 -0.57 -6.88
CA THR A 152 12.25 -0.72 -5.46
C THR A 152 13.47 -0.49 -4.57
N ILE A 153 14.63 -1.07 -4.91
CA ILE A 153 15.86 -0.85 -4.14
C ILE A 153 16.31 0.62 -4.12
N GLU A 154 16.16 1.35 -5.23
CA GLU A 154 16.46 2.78 -5.27
C GLU A 154 15.58 3.57 -4.29
N THR A 155 14.28 3.26 -4.22
CA THR A 155 13.36 3.84 -3.21
C THR A 155 13.80 3.51 -1.78
N GLN A 156 14.20 2.27 -1.51
CA GLN A 156 14.67 1.85 -0.18
C GLN A 156 15.99 2.54 0.20
N LEU A 157 16.86 2.79 -0.77
CA LEU A 157 18.10 3.52 -0.56
C LEU A 157 17.83 4.98 -0.20
N ALA A 158 16.89 5.64 -0.88
CA ALA A 158 16.48 7.01 -0.57
C ALA A 158 15.88 7.12 0.83
N ARG A 159 15.03 6.17 1.25
CA ARG A 159 14.52 6.08 2.63
C ARG A 159 15.66 5.95 3.64
N PHE A 160 16.63 5.08 3.35
CA PHE A 160 17.78 4.85 4.22
C PHE A 160 18.66 6.10 4.38
N ASP A 161 18.91 6.83 3.29
CA ASP A 161 19.69 8.06 3.33
C ASP A 161 19.01 9.16 4.17
N ARG A 162 17.68 9.27 4.09
CA ARG A 162 16.90 10.23 4.91
C ARG A 162 16.86 9.86 6.39
N ARG A 163 16.75 8.57 6.69
CA ARG A 163 16.96 8.07 8.04
C ARG A 163 18.34 8.47 8.58
N HIS A 164 19.38 8.35 7.74
CA HIS A 164 20.74 8.71 8.13
C HIS A 164 20.88 10.20 8.44
N GLU A 165 20.22 11.06 7.65
CA GLU A 165 20.16 12.51 7.90
C GLU A 165 19.55 12.85 9.27
N VAL A 166 18.44 12.20 9.64
CA VAL A 166 17.81 12.40 10.96
C VAL A 166 18.77 11.98 12.08
N ILE A 167 19.47 10.86 11.91
CA ILE A 167 20.47 10.39 12.89
C ILE A 167 21.61 11.40 13.05
N ASP A 168 22.17 11.88 11.95
CA ASP A 168 23.36 12.75 11.98
C ASP A 168 23.03 14.14 12.52
N THR A 169 21.89 14.70 12.12
CA THR A 169 21.46 16.04 12.53
C THR A 169 20.85 16.05 13.94
N GLY A 170 20.17 14.98 14.33
CA GLY A 170 19.34 14.94 15.52
C GLY A 170 18.05 15.77 15.40
N ILE A 171 17.68 16.17 14.17
CA ILE A 171 16.55 17.06 13.88
C ILE A 171 15.49 16.26 13.12
N ALA A 172 14.23 16.40 13.53
CA ALA A 172 13.11 15.80 12.84
C ALA A 172 12.89 16.45 11.46
N LEU A 173 12.59 15.63 10.44
CA LEU A 173 12.11 16.09 9.14
C LEU A 173 10.67 16.61 9.24
N SER A 174 10.22 17.40 8.27
CA SER A 174 8.81 17.80 8.21
C SER A 174 7.91 16.57 8.02
N ARG A 175 6.68 16.62 8.56
CA ARG A 175 5.68 15.55 8.42
C ARG A 175 5.42 15.17 6.97
N GLU A 176 5.33 16.16 6.09
CA GLU A 176 5.16 15.99 4.63
C GLU A 176 6.28 15.14 4.02
N ASN A 177 7.54 15.43 4.37
CA ASN A 177 8.69 14.67 3.87
C ASN A 177 8.71 13.24 4.40
N VAL A 178 8.34 13.02 5.66
CA VAL A 178 8.24 11.66 6.22
C VAL A 178 7.15 10.85 5.51
N LEU A 179 5.98 11.44 5.27
CA LEU A 179 4.86 10.77 4.60
C LEU A 179 5.16 10.43 3.14
N ALA A 180 5.74 11.35 2.39
CA ALA A 180 6.14 11.12 1.00
C ALA A 180 7.14 9.95 0.86
N LEU A 181 7.98 9.74 1.89
CA LEU A 181 9.02 8.70 1.87
C LEU A 181 8.52 7.34 2.34
N LEU A 182 7.40 7.26 3.07
CA LEU A 182 6.79 6.00 3.51
C LEU A 182 5.91 5.36 2.42
N GLN A 183 5.64 6.05 1.32
CA GLN A 183 4.99 5.45 0.14
C GLN A 183 5.97 4.55 -0.65
N PRO A 184 5.59 3.35 -1.14
CA PRO A 184 4.22 2.82 -1.23
C PRO A 184 3.82 1.86 -0.08
N MET A 185 4.32 2.00 1.16
CA MET A 185 3.89 1.10 2.25
C MET A 185 2.37 1.12 2.52
N ALA A 186 1.65 2.14 2.00
CA ALA A 186 0.19 2.24 2.03
C ALA A 186 -0.51 1.25 1.07
N GLU A 187 0.19 0.71 0.06
CA GLU A 187 -0.37 -0.19 -0.97
C GLU A 187 -0.29 -1.69 -0.58
N LEU A 188 0.09 -2.06 0.64
CA LEU A 188 0.19 -3.47 1.07
C LEU A 188 -0.96 -3.92 1.97
N ILE A 189 -1.95 -3.05 2.22
CA ILE A 189 -3.08 -3.33 3.11
C ILE A 189 -4.37 -3.05 2.35
N PRO A 190 -5.28 -4.04 2.20
CA PRO A 190 -6.63 -3.76 1.72
C PRO A 190 -7.23 -2.65 2.59
N ALA A 191 -7.77 -1.60 1.97
CA ALA A 191 -8.34 -0.48 2.73
C ALA A 191 -9.26 -1.04 3.84
N GLU A 192 -9.07 -0.64 5.10
CA GLU A 192 -9.92 -1.14 6.20
C GLU A 192 -11.40 -0.87 5.87
N ALA A 193 -11.64 0.22 5.14
CA ALA A 193 -12.89 0.60 4.50
C ALA A 193 -13.55 -0.55 3.72
N PHE A 194 -12.79 -1.45 3.10
CA PHE A 194 -13.35 -2.62 2.41
C PHE A 194 -14.11 -3.53 3.38
N SER A 195 -13.72 -3.59 4.64
CA SER A 195 -14.39 -4.40 5.67
C SER A 195 -15.59 -3.71 6.33
N ALA A 196 -15.86 -2.44 6.01
CA ALA A 196 -16.96 -1.67 6.58
C ALA A 196 -18.33 -2.30 6.28
N ARG A 197 -19.29 -2.07 7.16
CA ARG A 197 -20.67 -2.56 7.05
C ARG A 197 -21.66 -1.40 7.22
N PRO A 198 -22.89 -1.54 6.69
CA PRO A 198 -23.98 -0.64 7.06
C PRO A 198 -24.11 -0.54 8.59
N GLY A 199 -24.11 0.69 9.10
CA GLY A 199 -24.09 1.05 10.52
C GLY A 199 -22.73 1.49 11.05
N ASP A 200 -21.62 1.23 10.35
CA ASP A 200 -20.30 1.75 10.70
C ASP A 200 -20.18 3.24 10.31
N ALA A 201 -19.26 3.96 10.96
CA ALA A 201 -18.89 5.31 10.55
C ALA A 201 -17.57 5.27 9.75
N ILE A 202 -17.45 6.14 8.75
CA ILE A 202 -16.23 6.33 7.96
C ILE A 202 -15.82 7.80 8.07
N SER A 203 -14.57 8.07 8.42
CA SER A 203 -14.00 9.42 8.36
C SER A 203 -13.14 9.55 7.11
N ILE A 204 -13.32 10.64 6.35
CA ILE A 204 -12.51 10.96 5.17
C ILE A 204 -11.93 12.35 5.38
N LEU A 205 -10.60 12.46 5.50
CA LEU A 205 -9.92 13.73 5.78
C LEU A 205 -10.45 14.49 7.02
N GLY A 206 -11.00 13.75 7.99
CA GLY A 206 -11.59 14.31 9.22
C GLY A 206 -13.08 14.65 9.13
N ASP A 207 -13.73 14.48 7.97
CA ASP A 207 -15.18 14.54 7.84
C ASP A 207 -15.79 13.17 8.14
N ASP A 208 -16.71 13.10 9.12
CA ASP A 208 -17.32 11.85 9.56
C ASP A 208 -18.66 11.56 8.85
N PHE A 209 -18.80 10.34 8.35
CA PHE A 209 -19.95 9.85 7.61
C PHE A 209 -20.51 8.57 8.22
N LEU A 210 -21.83 8.35 8.11
CA LEU A 210 -22.46 7.09 8.50
C LEU A 210 -22.71 6.24 7.25
N VAL A 211 -22.20 5.01 7.24
CA VAL A 211 -22.52 4.05 6.18
C VAL A 211 -23.92 3.52 6.40
N ASP A 212 -24.84 3.77 5.49
CA ASP A 212 -26.22 3.28 5.61
C ASP A 212 -26.63 2.27 4.53
N ALA A 213 -25.82 2.14 3.48
CA ALA A 213 -25.97 1.16 2.43
C ALA A 213 -24.61 0.77 1.87
N MET A 214 -24.54 -0.44 1.35
CA MET A 214 -23.37 -1.03 0.71
C MET A 214 -23.83 -1.76 -0.56
N ILE A 215 -23.07 -1.61 -1.63
CA ILE A 215 -23.11 -2.48 -2.80
C ILE A 215 -21.84 -3.33 -2.76
N ASP A 216 -21.98 -4.65 -2.59
CA ASP A 216 -20.85 -5.60 -2.70
C ASP A 216 -20.81 -6.13 -4.13
N VAL A 217 -19.64 -6.10 -4.78
CA VAL A 217 -19.43 -6.62 -6.13
C VAL A 217 -18.29 -7.63 -6.09
N ASP A 218 -18.62 -8.92 -6.18
CA ASP A 218 -17.65 -10.00 -6.37
C ASP A 218 -17.49 -10.29 -7.87
N GLY A 219 -16.68 -9.43 -8.51
CA GLY A 219 -16.47 -9.42 -9.95
C GLY A 219 -15.14 -9.99 -10.40
N ARG A 220 -15.01 -10.18 -11.72
CA ARG A 220 -13.74 -10.42 -12.42
C ARG A 220 -13.60 -9.45 -13.58
N PRO A 221 -12.42 -8.80 -13.77
CA PRO A 221 -11.18 -9.00 -13.03
C PRO A 221 -11.09 -8.32 -11.65
N HIS A 222 -12.08 -7.53 -11.23
CA HIS A 222 -12.03 -6.71 -10.03
C HIS A 222 -13.24 -6.96 -9.13
N SER A 223 -12.98 -7.03 -7.83
CA SER A 223 -14.01 -7.02 -6.78
C SER A 223 -13.88 -5.73 -5.99
N PHE A 224 -14.99 -5.09 -5.65
CA PHE A 224 -14.99 -3.80 -4.94
C PHE A 224 -16.29 -3.65 -4.15
N ARG A 225 -16.32 -2.67 -3.25
CA ARG A 225 -17.52 -2.26 -2.50
C ARG A 225 -17.81 -0.79 -2.73
N VAL A 226 -19.09 -0.44 -2.70
CA VAL A 226 -19.54 0.96 -2.78
C VAL A 226 -20.42 1.26 -1.58
N PHE A 227 -19.99 2.17 -0.72
CA PHE A 227 -20.68 2.54 0.51
C PHE A 227 -21.37 3.89 0.34
N ARG A 228 -22.65 3.99 0.67
CA ARG A 228 -23.30 5.31 0.72
C ARG A 228 -22.93 5.98 2.04
N ILE A 229 -22.31 7.15 1.94
CA ILE A 229 -21.76 7.92 3.05
C ILE A 229 -22.57 9.19 3.35
N ALA A 230 -23.32 9.71 2.36
CA ALA A 230 -24.27 10.80 2.55
C ALA A 230 -25.52 10.63 1.66
N ARG A 231 -26.66 11.22 2.09
CA ARG A 231 -27.92 11.20 1.33
C ARG A 231 -28.32 12.53 0.71
N ASP A 232 -27.82 13.64 1.25
CA ASP A 232 -28.17 14.99 0.79
C ASP A 232 -26.98 15.95 0.96
N PRO A 233 -26.18 16.19 -0.10
CA PRO A 233 -26.25 15.50 -1.39
C PRO A 233 -25.87 14.02 -1.25
N GLU A 234 -26.34 13.18 -2.18
CA GLU A 234 -26.00 11.76 -2.19
C GLU A 234 -24.52 11.56 -2.55
N GLU A 235 -23.77 10.93 -1.66
CA GLU A 235 -22.34 10.64 -1.82
C GLU A 235 -22.02 9.19 -1.47
N TRP A 236 -21.09 8.64 -2.23
CA TRP A 236 -20.66 7.26 -2.15
C TRP A 236 -19.14 7.17 -2.08
N LEU A 237 -18.65 6.13 -1.41
CA LEU A 237 -17.25 5.75 -1.36
C LEU A 237 -17.09 4.36 -2.01
N MET A 238 -16.41 4.30 -3.14
CA MET A 238 -15.94 3.03 -3.70
C MET A 238 -14.60 2.65 -3.07
N VAL A 239 -14.46 1.37 -2.75
CA VAL A 239 -13.26 0.78 -2.17
C VAL A 239 -12.92 -0.50 -2.92
N GLY A 240 -11.74 -0.54 -3.52
CA GLY A 240 -11.20 -1.73 -4.15
C GLY A 240 -10.87 -2.84 -3.16
N ARG A 241 -11.00 -4.11 -3.57
CA ARG A 241 -10.60 -5.25 -2.71
C ARG A 241 -9.09 -5.40 -2.62
N GLU A 242 -8.41 -5.10 -3.71
CA GLU A 242 -6.96 -5.17 -3.81
C GLU A 242 -6.37 -3.78 -3.66
N PRO A 243 -5.18 -3.62 -3.03
CA PRO A 243 -4.59 -2.30 -2.84
C PRO A 243 -4.27 -1.52 -4.12
N SER A 244 -4.07 -2.22 -5.24
CA SER A 244 -3.86 -1.60 -6.56
C SER A 244 -5.13 -0.99 -7.15
N GLN A 245 -6.30 -1.26 -6.56
CA GLN A 245 -7.57 -0.73 -7.01
C GLN A 245 -7.89 0.57 -6.27
N PRO A 246 -8.53 1.55 -6.94
CA PRO A 246 -8.73 2.86 -6.35
C PRO A 246 -9.76 2.87 -5.23
N ASN A 247 -9.57 3.80 -4.31
CA ASN A 247 -10.65 4.33 -3.49
C ASN A 247 -11.14 5.64 -4.11
N VAL A 248 -12.45 5.83 -4.18
CA VAL A 248 -13.04 6.96 -4.90
C VAL A 248 -14.23 7.51 -4.13
N ARG A 249 -14.21 8.79 -3.80
CA ARG A 249 -15.39 9.52 -3.32
C ARG A 249 -16.14 10.04 -4.54
N MET A 250 -17.40 9.64 -4.69
CA MET A 250 -18.18 9.83 -5.91
C MET A 250 -19.63 10.21 -5.61
N SER A 251 -20.26 10.83 -6.60
CA SER A 251 -21.69 11.14 -6.59
C SER A 251 -22.37 10.40 -7.74
N PRO A 252 -23.67 10.04 -7.58
CA PRO A 252 -24.43 9.46 -8.68
C PRO A 252 -24.59 10.50 -9.80
N VAL A 253 -24.57 10.01 -11.04
CA VAL A 253 -24.85 10.79 -12.25
C VAL A 253 -25.83 10.02 -13.14
N ASP A 254 -26.36 10.68 -14.17
CA ASP A 254 -27.23 10.03 -15.14
C ASP A 254 -26.47 8.89 -15.85
N ALA A 255 -26.99 7.67 -15.71
CA ALA A 255 -26.40 6.52 -16.34
C ALA A 255 -26.69 6.53 -17.85
N PRO A 256 -25.70 6.18 -18.70
CA PRO A 256 -25.94 6.11 -20.13
C PRO A 256 -26.91 4.97 -20.48
N GLU A 257 -27.84 5.21 -21.42
CA GLU A 257 -28.79 4.20 -21.88
C GLU A 257 -28.09 2.94 -22.44
N SER A 258 -26.93 3.12 -23.07
CA SER A 258 -26.09 2.04 -23.60
C SER A 258 -24.61 2.46 -23.63
N GLY A 259 -23.69 1.49 -23.73
CA GLY A 259 -22.24 1.77 -23.74
C GLY A 259 -21.72 2.28 -22.39
N THR A 260 -20.57 2.95 -22.40
CA THR A 260 -19.89 3.43 -21.19
C THR A 260 -19.65 4.94 -21.17
N THR A 261 -20.12 5.67 -22.17
CA THR A 261 -19.90 7.13 -22.23
C THR A 261 -20.87 7.85 -21.29
N ILE A 262 -20.35 8.45 -20.21
CA ILE A 262 -21.15 9.26 -19.29
C ILE A 262 -21.41 10.64 -19.94
N PRO A 263 -22.67 11.08 -20.10
CA PRO A 263 -22.98 12.36 -20.71
C PRO A 263 -22.32 13.54 -19.96
N GLY A 264 -21.62 14.39 -20.70
CA GLY A 264 -20.96 15.58 -20.14
C GLY A 264 -19.60 15.34 -19.48
N ASP A 265 -19.06 14.12 -19.59
CA ASP A 265 -17.76 13.75 -19.02
C ASP A 265 -16.75 13.29 -20.10
N SER A 266 -15.45 13.39 -19.81
CA SER A 266 -14.31 12.95 -20.63
C SER A 266 -13.82 11.54 -20.28
N LEU A 267 -14.38 10.92 -19.24
CA LEU A 267 -14.09 9.56 -18.79
C LEU A 267 -14.18 8.52 -19.92
N ARG A 268 -13.18 7.62 -19.95
CA ARG A 268 -13.08 6.50 -20.90
C ARG A 268 -12.99 5.18 -20.17
N GLN A 269 -13.62 4.15 -20.73
CA GLN A 269 -13.55 2.81 -20.16
C GLN A 269 -12.10 2.33 -20.14
N GLN A 270 -11.62 2.02 -18.95
CA GLN A 270 -10.29 1.45 -18.71
C GLN A 270 -10.39 -0.06 -18.53
N SER A 271 -11.37 -0.51 -17.74
CA SER A 271 -11.65 -1.94 -17.55
C SER A 271 -13.15 -2.20 -17.43
N ALA A 272 -13.54 -3.44 -17.66
CA ALA A 272 -14.92 -3.90 -17.48
C ALA A 272 -14.90 -5.35 -17.00
N GLY A 273 -15.99 -5.75 -16.36
CA GLY A 273 -16.11 -7.09 -15.81
C GLY A 273 -17.53 -7.49 -15.50
N THR A 274 -17.67 -8.73 -15.04
CA THR A 274 -18.94 -9.32 -14.63
C THR A 274 -18.76 -10.10 -13.35
N GLY A 275 -19.83 -10.22 -12.57
CA GLY A 275 -19.83 -11.03 -11.35
C GLY A 275 -21.20 -11.08 -10.71
N ASP A 276 -21.19 -11.38 -9.42
CA ASP A 276 -22.36 -11.32 -8.56
C ASP A 276 -22.25 -10.09 -7.68
N GLY A 277 -23.35 -9.38 -7.50
CA GLY A 277 -23.42 -8.24 -6.59
C GLY A 277 -24.65 -8.29 -5.71
N GLU A 278 -24.54 -7.65 -4.56
CA GLU A 278 -25.59 -7.58 -3.55
C GLU A 278 -25.71 -6.15 -3.02
N VAL A 279 -26.95 -5.66 -2.89
CA VAL A 279 -27.22 -4.39 -2.22
C VAL A 279 -27.66 -4.70 -0.79
N VAL A 280 -26.90 -4.20 0.17
CA VAL A 280 -27.13 -4.38 1.60
C VAL A 280 -27.46 -3.02 2.21
N SER A 281 -28.60 -2.94 2.90
CA SER A 281 -29.02 -1.75 3.65
C SER A 281 -29.55 -2.12 5.03
N ASP A 282 -30.01 -1.13 5.79
CA ASP A 282 -30.78 -1.33 7.03
C ASP A 282 -32.11 -2.09 6.82
N ARG A 283 -32.61 -2.07 5.58
CA ARG A 283 -33.71 -2.90 5.07
C ARG A 283 -33.11 -4.12 4.40
N GLU A 284 -33.72 -5.28 4.65
CA GLU A 284 -33.24 -6.63 4.32
C GLU A 284 -32.40 -6.72 3.02
N PRO A 285 -31.33 -7.56 3.00
CA PRO A 285 -30.47 -7.71 1.82
C PRO A 285 -31.26 -7.98 0.54
N SER A 286 -30.87 -7.35 -0.57
CA SER A 286 -31.54 -7.55 -1.87
C SER A 286 -31.38 -8.97 -2.42
N GLY A 287 -30.46 -9.75 -1.84
CA GLY A 287 -29.96 -11.00 -2.39
C GLY A 287 -28.94 -10.79 -3.51
N LEU A 288 -28.16 -11.84 -3.77
CA LEU A 288 -27.17 -11.88 -4.84
C LEU A 288 -27.84 -11.85 -6.21
N ARG A 289 -27.34 -11.00 -7.10
CA ARG A 289 -27.78 -10.88 -8.49
C ARG A 289 -26.60 -10.59 -9.42
N ALA A 290 -26.70 -11.03 -10.67
CA ALA A 290 -25.67 -10.78 -11.66
C ALA A 290 -25.48 -9.27 -11.89
N VAL A 291 -24.22 -8.85 -12.02
CA VAL A 291 -23.83 -7.47 -12.29
C VAL A 291 -22.76 -7.42 -13.37
N ARG A 292 -22.89 -6.45 -14.28
CA ARG A 292 -21.79 -6.02 -15.15
C ARG A 292 -21.31 -4.66 -14.67
N TYR A 293 -20.02 -4.43 -14.73
CA TYR A 293 -19.46 -3.13 -14.36
C TYR A 293 -18.46 -2.64 -15.39
N ALA A 294 -18.31 -1.32 -15.47
CA ALA A 294 -17.24 -0.64 -16.18
C ALA A 294 -16.56 0.37 -15.25
N LEU A 295 -15.23 0.33 -15.21
CA LEU A 295 -14.39 1.29 -14.51
C LEU A 295 -13.81 2.25 -15.56
N LEU A 296 -13.88 3.54 -15.28
CA LEU A 296 -13.51 4.59 -16.21
C LEU A 296 -12.46 5.50 -15.59
N ASP A 297 -11.50 5.90 -16.41
CA ASP A 297 -10.47 6.88 -16.06
C ASP A 297 -10.54 8.07 -17.02
N ASP A 298 -10.07 9.23 -16.57
CA ASP A 298 -9.89 10.39 -17.44
C ASP A 298 -8.42 10.44 -17.92
N PRO A 299 -8.18 10.46 -19.24
CA PRO A 299 -6.81 10.50 -19.78
C PRO A 299 -6.06 11.80 -19.44
N ASP A 300 -6.79 12.87 -19.13
CA ASP A 300 -6.25 14.21 -18.89
C ASP A 300 -6.25 14.57 -17.39
N ASP A 301 -7.03 13.88 -16.54
CA ASP A 301 -7.07 14.05 -15.09
C ASP A 301 -7.00 12.69 -14.36
N PRO A 302 -5.82 12.24 -13.90
CA PRO A 302 -5.67 10.92 -13.27
C PRO A 302 -6.46 10.77 -11.96
N GLU A 303 -6.89 11.89 -11.34
CA GLU A 303 -7.70 11.86 -10.13
C GLU A 303 -9.18 11.61 -10.43
N ARG A 304 -9.66 11.82 -11.66
CA ARG A 304 -11.06 11.55 -12.00
C ARG A 304 -11.29 10.07 -12.27
N PHE A 305 -12.42 9.57 -11.76
CA PHE A 305 -12.81 8.19 -11.92
C PHE A 305 -14.32 8.05 -12.12
N GLY A 306 -14.72 7.05 -12.91
CA GLY A 306 -16.10 6.70 -13.12
C GLY A 306 -16.38 5.22 -12.85
N LEU A 307 -17.59 4.95 -12.38
CA LEU A 307 -18.12 3.59 -12.22
C LEU A 307 -19.49 3.51 -12.88
N ILE A 308 -19.69 2.48 -13.69
CA ILE A 308 -21.03 2.10 -14.20
C ILE A 308 -21.34 0.70 -13.70
N LEU A 309 -22.53 0.52 -13.12
CA LEU A 309 -23.11 -0.77 -12.75
C LEU A 309 -24.34 -1.04 -13.62
N ASP A 310 -24.48 -2.28 -14.10
CA ASP A 310 -25.61 -2.74 -14.90
C ASP A 310 -26.17 -4.03 -14.29
N TRP A 311 -27.39 -3.91 -13.74
CA TRP A 311 -28.15 -4.97 -13.10
C TRP A 311 -29.27 -5.44 -14.03
N ASP A 312 -28.89 -6.15 -15.09
CA ASP A 312 -29.82 -6.66 -16.11
C ASP A 312 -30.71 -5.56 -16.72
N GLY A 313 -30.08 -4.47 -17.17
CA GLY A 313 -30.74 -3.33 -17.81
C GLY A 313 -31.05 -2.17 -16.86
N VAL A 314 -31.01 -2.37 -15.54
CA VAL A 314 -31.06 -1.27 -14.56
C VAL A 314 -29.65 -0.74 -14.35
N ARG A 315 -29.34 0.43 -14.92
CA ARG A 315 -27.99 1.01 -14.90
C ARG A 315 -27.86 2.12 -13.87
N GLN A 316 -26.71 2.17 -13.22
CA GLN A 316 -26.29 3.22 -12.29
C GLN A 316 -24.92 3.71 -12.72
N ALA A 317 -24.69 5.03 -12.65
CA ALA A 317 -23.40 5.62 -12.94
C ALA A 317 -22.99 6.54 -11.81
N PHE A 318 -21.69 6.58 -11.55
CA PHE A 318 -21.08 7.41 -10.53
C PHE A 318 -19.84 8.06 -11.11
N VAL A 319 -19.59 9.30 -10.71
CA VAL A 319 -18.38 10.05 -11.06
C VAL A 319 -17.83 10.67 -9.81
N GLY A 320 -16.51 10.63 -9.66
CA GLY A 320 -15.85 11.08 -8.45
C GLY A 320 -14.38 11.36 -8.65
N ARG A 321 -13.72 11.55 -7.52
CA ARG A 321 -12.27 11.71 -7.45
C ARG A 321 -11.65 10.63 -6.58
N ARG A 322 -10.48 10.16 -6.99
CA ARG A 322 -9.65 9.25 -6.20
C ARG A 322 -9.31 9.90 -4.86
N ILE A 323 -9.21 9.06 -3.84
CA ILE A 323 -8.74 9.43 -2.51
C ILE A 323 -7.70 8.43 -2.06
N GLU A 324 -6.75 8.89 -1.26
CA GLU A 324 -5.71 8.01 -0.74
C GLU A 324 -6.32 7.05 0.30
N PRO A 325 -5.97 5.75 0.29
CA PRO A 325 -6.46 4.81 1.29
C PRO A 325 -6.17 5.22 2.74
N ILE A 326 -5.08 5.97 2.97
CA ILE A 326 -4.70 6.48 4.29
C ILE A 326 -5.62 7.59 4.80
N ASP A 327 -6.35 8.26 3.92
CA ASP A 327 -7.27 9.34 4.28
C ASP A 327 -8.63 8.81 4.76
N VAL A 328 -8.83 7.48 4.74
CA VAL A 328 -10.09 6.80 5.08
C VAL A 328 -9.94 5.99 6.36
N GLU A 329 -10.66 6.38 7.41
CA GLU A 329 -10.72 5.67 8.68
C GLU A 329 -12.09 5.02 8.89
N VAL A 330 -12.14 3.81 9.46
CA VAL A 330 -13.40 3.13 9.79
C VAL A 330 -13.60 3.03 11.29
N PHE A 331 -14.77 3.45 11.76
CA PHE A 331 -15.21 3.32 13.14
C PHE A 331 -16.38 2.35 13.20
N ARG A 332 -16.13 1.14 13.74
CA ARG A 332 -17.18 0.13 13.85
C ARG A 332 -18.25 0.53 14.85
N ARG A 333 -19.50 0.23 14.53
CA ARG A 333 -20.61 0.36 15.49
C ARG A 333 -20.29 -0.48 16.74
N ALA A 334 -20.35 0.15 17.91
CA ALA A 334 -20.25 -0.59 19.18
C ALA A 334 -21.53 -1.42 19.36
N ASP A 335 -21.40 -2.74 19.50
CA ASP A 335 -22.50 -3.57 19.96
C ASP A 335 -22.90 -3.08 21.36
N PRO A 336 -24.20 -2.83 21.64
CA PRO A 336 -24.62 -2.59 23.01
C PRO A 336 -24.24 -3.82 23.84
N ALA A 337 -23.43 -3.60 24.88
CA ALA A 337 -23.03 -4.65 25.81
C ALA A 337 -24.29 -5.38 26.31
N HIS A 338 -24.38 -6.68 26.02
CA HIS A 338 -25.39 -7.57 26.56
C HIS A 338 -25.07 -7.97 28.00
#